data_AF-A0A958I547-F1
#
_entry.id   AF-A0A958I547-F1
#
_cell.length_a   1.000
_cell.length_b   1.000
_cell.length_c   1.000
_cell.angle_alpha   90.00
_cell.angle_beta   90.00
_cell.angle_gamma   90.00
#
_symmetry.space_group_name_H-M   'P 1'
#
loop_
_entity.id
_entity.type
_entity.pdbx_description
1 polymer ?
#
loop_
_entity_poly.entity_id
_entity_poly.type
_entity_poly.pdbx_seq_one_letter_code
_entity_poly.pdbx_strand_id
1 'polypeptide(L)'
;MKTATYLILFIVFSGIFFSCADRSSDPLIPPKTPTEVSGIVSGIWAQDDSPIIVTGDVQVPANQTLSIEPGTLIQFENGFRMTVNGQLDAIGTDREPIRFTAADVHWRGIHIVDATGSSSLMFCNISGGGSDAQLDSTGNGILEVRNSTADIRNSVFTGNNGFTGGGIAALNGAIITVKNCIFYQNQSLVYGGGMFVMASQATIINNTFYKNNSDNVGGGLVLFNPISVEIQNNIFYQNDAPQGLKTIYFARPDSGVALIQYNFTDLALNPAFIDEGNLHISAGSPCQNAGNPDPAFNDVDLTRNDQGAFGGPGGDWNP
;
A
#
# COMPACT_ATOMS: atom_id res chain seq x y z
N MET A 1 36.95 42.11 -83.54
CA MET A 1 38.10 41.89 -82.64
C MET A 1 37.58 41.55 -81.26
N LYS A 2 37.89 40.33 -80.79
CA LYS A 2 38.00 39.85 -79.39
C LYS A 2 36.82 40.06 -78.41
N THR A 3 36.02 39.01 -78.34
CA THR A 3 35.34 38.35 -77.19
C THR A 3 35.64 38.82 -75.75
N ALA A 4 34.56 38.97 -74.96
CA ALA A 4 34.51 38.51 -73.57
C ALA A 4 33.04 38.13 -73.22
N THR A 5 32.81 36.84 -73.00
CA THR A 5 31.52 36.24 -72.62
C THR A 5 31.46 36.18 -71.08
N TYR A 6 30.42 36.75 -70.47
CA TYR A 6 30.19 36.66 -69.03
C TYR A 6 29.61 35.30 -68.65
N LEU A 7 30.35 34.53 -67.85
CA LEU A 7 29.94 33.25 -67.29
C LEU A 7 29.26 33.50 -65.92
N ILE A 8 27.99 33.14 -65.81
CA ILE A 8 27.21 33.20 -64.56
C ILE A 8 27.56 31.96 -63.73
N LEU A 9 28.09 32.16 -62.52
CA LEU A 9 28.44 31.11 -61.57
C LEU A 9 27.21 30.73 -60.72
N PHE A 10 26.70 29.51 -60.89
CA PHE A 10 25.73 28.89 -60.00
C PHE A 10 26.47 28.30 -58.77
N ILE A 11 26.17 28.81 -57.58
CA ILE A 11 26.61 28.21 -56.32
C ILE A 11 25.57 27.16 -55.92
N VAL A 12 25.93 25.88 -56.04
CA VAL A 12 25.16 24.75 -55.50
C VAL A 12 25.73 24.42 -54.12
N PHE A 13 24.96 24.71 -53.06
CA PHE A 13 25.29 24.24 -51.71
C PHE A 13 25.02 22.74 -51.62
N SER A 14 26.10 21.95 -51.60
CA SER A 14 26.09 20.51 -51.37
C SER A 14 25.63 20.22 -49.92
N GLY A 15 24.47 19.59 -49.78
CA GLY A 15 23.97 19.10 -48.50
C GLY A 15 24.90 18.04 -47.91
N ILE A 16 25.33 18.26 -46.67
CA ILE A 16 26.02 17.26 -45.86
C ILE A 16 24.93 16.36 -45.27
N PHE A 17 24.80 15.14 -45.79
CA PHE A 17 24.06 14.06 -45.12
C PHE A 17 24.89 13.62 -43.92
N PHE A 18 24.49 14.02 -42.70
CA PHE A 18 24.94 13.33 -41.50
C PHE A 18 24.24 11.97 -41.45
N SER A 19 24.97 10.93 -41.83
CA SER A 19 24.66 9.55 -41.53
C SER A 19 24.54 9.40 -40.00
N CYS A 20 23.34 9.11 -39.49
CA CYS A 20 23.15 8.63 -38.12
C CYS A 20 23.80 7.25 -37.99
N ALA A 21 25.10 7.23 -37.74
CA ALA A 21 25.83 6.07 -37.26
C ALA A 21 26.54 6.48 -35.96
N ASP A 22 25.78 6.45 -34.87
CA ASP A 22 26.29 6.06 -33.55
C ASP A 22 25.08 5.68 -32.68
N ARG A 23 24.55 4.48 -32.95
CA ARG A 23 23.74 3.76 -31.98
C ARG A 23 24.76 3.03 -31.12
N SER A 24 25.02 3.56 -29.92
CA SER A 24 25.84 2.90 -28.90
C SER A 24 25.43 1.44 -28.81
N SER A 25 26.30 0.55 -29.24
CA SER A 25 26.19 -0.87 -28.97
C SER A 25 26.59 -1.09 -27.51
N ASP A 26 25.73 -0.63 -26.60
CA ASP A 26 25.73 -1.20 -25.28
C ASP A 26 25.39 -2.68 -25.48
N PRO A 27 26.23 -3.64 -25.03
CA PRO A 27 25.87 -5.04 -25.13
C PRO A 27 24.50 -5.18 -24.46
N LEU A 28 23.51 -5.66 -25.21
CA LEU A 28 22.19 -5.99 -24.67
C LEU A 28 22.45 -6.94 -23.50
N ILE A 29 22.42 -6.42 -22.27
CA ILE A 29 22.42 -7.24 -21.08
C ILE A 29 21.17 -8.09 -21.23
N PRO A 30 21.28 -9.44 -21.32
CA PRO A 30 20.10 -10.27 -21.41
C PRO A 30 19.19 -9.94 -20.22
N PRO A 31 17.85 -9.91 -20.39
CA PRO A 31 16.96 -9.65 -19.27
C PRO A 31 17.34 -10.59 -18.12
N LYS A 32 17.54 -10.06 -16.91
CA LYS A 32 17.82 -10.89 -15.75
C LYS A 32 16.67 -11.90 -15.63
N THR A 33 17.02 -13.18 -15.56
CA THR A 33 16.03 -14.24 -15.34
C THR A 33 15.37 -13.99 -13.99
N PRO A 34 14.03 -14.06 -13.89
CA PRO A 34 13.33 -13.93 -12.63
C PRO A 34 13.84 -14.93 -11.58
N THR A 35 13.83 -14.53 -10.32
CA THR A 35 14.21 -15.40 -9.21
C THR A 35 12.97 -16.16 -8.72
N GLU A 36 12.88 -17.46 -8.99
CA GLU A 36 11.75 -18.28 -8.56
C GLU A 36 11.94 -18.79 -7.12
N VAL A 37 10.89 -18.69 -6.29
CA VAL A 37 10.89 -19.14 -4.89
C VAL A 37 9.61 -19.91 -4.53
N SER A 38 9.75 -20.91 -3.66
CA SER A 38 8.64 -21.66 -3.04
C SER A 38 9.10 -22.34 -1.76
N GLY A 39 8.17 -22.75 -0.89
CA GLY A 39 8.48 -23.49 0.33
C GLY A 39 9.07 -22.63 1.44
N ILE A 40 10.02 -23.18 2.19
CA ILE A 40 10.62 -22.47 3.33
C ILE A 40 11.58 -21.38 2.84
N VAL A 41 11.39 -20.15 3.31
CA VAL A 41 12.22 -18.99 2.96
C VAL A 41 12.67 -18.23 4.21
N SER A 42 13.88 -17.65 4.15
CA SER A 42 14.44 -16.74 5.14
C SER A 42 15.64 -16.00 4.53
N GLY A 43 16.23 -15.07 5.28
CA GLY A 43 17.38 -14.29 4.82
C GLY A 43 16.95 -13.03 4.07
N ILE A 44 17.64 -12.70 2.98
CA ILE A 44 17.44 -11.44 2.26
C ILE A 44 16.89 -11.73 0.86
N TRP A 45 15.86 -10.97 0.49
CA TRP A 45 15.39 -10.81 -0.88
C TRP A 45 15.84 -9.44 -1.37
N ALA A 46 16.79 -9.43 -2.31
CA ALA A 46 17.52 -8.23 -2.71
C ALA A 46 16.91 -7.52 -3.94
N GLN A 47 17.21 -6.21 -4.03
CA GLN A 47 17.12 -5.36 -5.25
C GLN A 47 17.40 -6.15 -6.52
N ASP A 48 18.62 -6.65 -6.54
CA ASP A 48 19.18 -7.29 -7.71
C ASP A 48 18.38 -8.51 -8.12
N ASP A 49 17.75 -9.25 -7.21
CA ASP A 49 17.02 -10.50 -7.48
C ASP A 49 15.60 -10.30 -8.02
N SER A 50 15.21 -9.05 -8.21
CA SER A 50 13.91 -8.67 -8.76
C SER A 50 13.80 -8.95 -10.29
N PRO A 51 12.63 -9.40 -10.79
CA PRO A 51 11.45 -9.80 -10.02
C PRO A 51 11.64 -11.16 -9.34
N ILE A 52 11.16 -11.25 -8.09
CA ILE A 52 11.03 -12.51 -7.36
C ILE A 52 9.64 -13.09 -7.68
N ILE A 53 9.60 -14.29 -8.23
CA ILE A 53 8.38 -14.99 -8.63
C ILE A 53 8.09 -16.09 -7.61
N VAL A 54 6.97 -15.97 -6.91
CA VAL A 54 6.51 -16.98 -5.96
C VAL A 54 5.69 -18.02 -6.71
N THR A 55 6.30 -19.18 -6.96
CA THR A 55 5.74 -20.30 -7.76
C THR A 55 5.09 -21.40 -6.91
N GLY A 56 5.03 -21.17 -5.60
CA GLY A 56 4.36 -22.01 -4.61
C GLY A 56 4.23 -21.27 -3.29
N ASP A 57 3.37 -21.73 -2.37
CA ASP A 57 3.27 -21.13 -1.04
C ASP A 57 4.66 -21.01 -0.39
N VAL A 58 4.97 -19.82 0.14
CA VAL A 58 6.20 -19.56 0.88
C VAL A 58 5.92 -19.40 2.35
N GLN A 59 6.84 -19.88 3.18
CA GLN A 59 6.73 -19.80 4.63
C GLN A 59 8.02 -19.29 5.25
N VAL A 60 7.92 -18.25 6.07
CA VAL A 60 8.97 -17.80 6.98
C VAL A 60 8.79 -18.53 8.32
N PRO A 61 9.66 -19.50 8.68
CA PRO A 61 9.49 -20.30 9.89
C PRO A 61 9.62 -19.48 11.18
N ALA A 62 9.08 -20.03 12.27
CA ALA A 62 9.31 -19.50 13.61
C ALA A 62 10.82 -19.29 13.90
N ASN A 63 11.14 -18.17 14.53
CA ASN A 63 12.49 -17.70 14.84
C ASN A 63 13.40 -17.46 13.62
N GLN A 64 12.83 -17.34 12.42
CA GLN A 64 13.54 -16.89 11.22
C GLN A 64 13.01 -15.51 10.80
N THR A 65 13.86 -14.77 10.10
CA THR A 65 13.50 -13.49 9.51
C THR A 65 13.67 -13.55 8.00
N LEU A 66 12.70 -13.00 7.28
CA LEU A 66 12.84 -12.62 5.88
C LEU A 66 12.90 -11.10 5.80
N SER A 67 13.99 -10.57 5.26
CA SER A 67 14.18 -9.14 5.00
C SER A 67 14.10 -8.89 3.50
N ILE A 68 13.33 -7.89 3.09
CA ILE A 68 13.13 -7.52 1.69
C ILE A 68 13.68 -6.11 1.50
N GLU A 69 14.62 -5.96 0.55
CA GLU A 69 15.28 -4.69 0.29
C GLU A 69 14.39 -3.72 -0.51
N PRO A 70 14.60 -2.40 -0.36
CA PRO A 70 13.90 -1.37 -1.13
C PRO A 70 13.90 -1.63 -2.63
N GLY A 71 12.78 -1.30 -3.30
CA GLY A 71 12.64 -1.44 -4.75
C GLY A 71 12.37 -2.84 -5.26
N THR A 72 12.39 -3.87 -4.40
CA THR A 72 12.13 -5.25 -4.80
C THR A 72 10.69 -5.43 -5.27
N LEU A 73 10.50 -5.98 -6.47
CA LEU A 73 9.22 -6.48 -6.99
C LEU A 73 9.08 -7.99 -6.69
N ILE A 74 7.98 -8.34 -6.01
CA ILE A 74 7.56 -9.70 -5.67
C ILE A 74 6.22 -9.96 -6.37
N GLN A 75 6.18 -11.01 -7.19
CA GLN A 75 5.00 -11.43 -7.92
C GLN A 75 4.60 -12.84 -7.51
N PHE A 76 3.33 -13.02 -7.15
CA PHE A 76 2.80 -14.32 -6.77
C PHE A 76 2.02 -14.95 -7.92
N GLU A 77 2.37 -16.17 -8.29
CA GLU A 77 1.53 -16.97 -9.19
C GLU A 77 0.19 -17.30 -8.53
N ASN A 78 -0.77 -17.71 -9.37
CA ASN A 78 -2.18 -17.75 -9.01
C ASN A 78 -2.46 -18.61 -7.77
N GLY A 79 -3.06 -18.00 -6.74
CA GLY A 79 -3.55 -18.70 -5.55
C GLY A 79 -2.50 -19.03 -4.48
N PHE A 80 -1.24 -18.59 -4.64
CA PHE A 80 -0.21 -18.74 -3.61
C PHE A 80 -0.21 -17.58 -2.60
N ARG A 81 0.36 -17.85 -1.42
CA ARG A 81 0.51 -16.88 -0.33
C ARG A 81 1.90 -16.92 0.30
N MET A 82 2.16 -15.93 1.13
CA MET A 82 3.23 -15.94 2.12
C MET A 82 2.66 -16.18 3.51
N THR A 83 3.16 -17.19 4.23
CA THR A 83 2.89 -17.38 5.66
C THR A 83 4.09 -16.98 6.49
N VAL A 84 3.91 -16.11 7.48
CA VAL A 84 4.97 -15.63 8.36
C VAL A 84 4.69 -16.12 9.78
N ASN A 85 5.41 -17.17 10.20
CA ASN A 85 5.46 -17.60 11.60
C ASN A 85 6.72 -17.07 12.32
N GLY A 86 7.68 -16.54 11.57
CA GLY A 86 8.86 -15.85 12.07
C GLY A 86 8.66 -14.34 12.10
N GLN A 87 9.44 -13.63 11.30
CA GLN A 87 9.37 -12.18 11.12
C GLN A 87 9.54 -11.80 9.64
N LEU A 88 8.78 -10.81 9.19
CA LEU A 88 8.93 -10.19 7.88
C LEU A 88 9.33 -8.73 8.05
N ASP A 89 10.48 -8.36 7.51
CA ASP A 89 10.97 -6.98 7.45
C ASP A 89 10.98 -6.52 5.99
N ALA A 90 9.86 -5.95 5.53
CA ALA A 90 9.73 -5.34 4.22
C ALA A 90 9.79 -3.82 4.39
N ILE A 91 10.99 -3.25 4.25
CA ILE A 91 11.24 -1.84 4.52
C ILE A 91 11.79 -1.19 3.25
N GLY A 92 10.89 -0.62 2.46
CA GLY A 92 11.22 0.17 1.28
C GLY A 92 11.58 1.62 1.61
N THR A 93 11.57 2.46 0.57
CA THR A 93 11.68 3.92 0.71
C THR A 93 10.61 4.62 -0.14
N ASP A 94 10.44 5.93 0.06
CA ASP A 94 9.56 6.77 -0.77
C ASP A 94 9.89 6.68 -2.27
N ARG A 95 11.17 6.57 -2.61
CA ARG A 95 11.65 6.48 -4.01
C ARG A 95 11.69 5.06 -4.54
N GLU A 96 11.88 4.08 -3.66
CA GLU A 96 12.02 2.67 -4.01
C GLU A 96 11.08 1.83 -3.14
N PRO A 97 9.75 1.94 -3.37
CA PRO A 97 8.79 1.13 -2.64
C PRO A 97 8.93 -0.35 -3.02
N ILE A 98 8.74 -1.22 -2.04
CA ILE A 98 8.64 -2.67 -2.27
C ILE A 98 7.26 -2.95 -2.86
N ARG A 99 7.18 -3.79 -3.90
CA ARG A 99 5.92 -4.09 -4.59
C ARG A 99 5.55 -5.57 -4.41
N PHE A 100 4.40 -5.83 -3.80
CA PHE A 100 3.77 -7.14 -3.75
C PHE A 100 2.54 -7.16 -4.64
N THR A 101 2.50 -8.09 -5.60
CA THR A 101 1.39 -8.16 -6.57
C THR A 101 1.19 -9.57 -7.12
N ALA A 102 0.10 -9.80 -7.85
CA ALA A 102 -0.09 -11.03 -8.62
C ALA A 102 0.82 -11.04 -9.86
N ALA A 103 1.31 -12.22 -10.24
CA ALA A 103 1.94 -12.43 -11.54
C ALA A 103 0.89 -12.45 -12.69
N ASP A 104 -0.35 -12.81 -12.38
CA ASP A 104 -1.46 -12.89 -13.32
C ASP A 104 -2.75 -12.34 -12.71
N VAL A 105 -3.61 -13.21 -12.16
CA VAL A 105 -4.96 -12.83 -11.73
C VAL A 105 -5.04 -12.47 -10.25
N HIS A 106 -4.53 -13.35 -9.37
CA HIS A 106 -4.83 -13.28 -7.95
C HIS A 106 -3.80 -14.01 -7.09
N TRP A 107 -3.53 -13.49 -5.90
CA TRP A 107 -2.73 -14.15 -4.87
C TRP A 107 -3.37 -13.99 -3.51
N ARG A 108 -3.09 -14.92 -2.59
CA ARG A 108 -3.82 -15.06 -1.33
C ARG A 108 -3.34 -14.15 -0.19
N GLY A 109 -2.34 -13.32 -0.46
CA GLY A 109 -1.82 -12.34 0.49
C GLY A 109 -0.68 -12.82 1.39
N ILE A 110 -0.41 -12.00 2.39
CA ILE A 110 0.62 -12.17 3.42
C ILE A 110 -0.10 -12.46 4.73
N HIS A 111 0.19 -13.62 5.32
CA HIS A 111 -0.48 -14.12 6.53
C HIS A 111 0.54 -14.19 7.66
N ILE A 112 0.52 -13.20 8.55
CA ILE A 112 1.36 -13.13 9.74
C ILE A 112 0.59 -13.78 10.91
N VAL A 113 0.90 -15.04 11.19
CA VAL A 113 0.07 -15.89 12.06
C VAL A 113 0.94 -16.61 13.07
N ASP A 114 0.61 -16.47 14.35
CA ASP A 114 1.35 -17.05 15.48
C ASP A 114 2.86 -16.77 15.37
N ALA A 115 3.19 -15.53 14.97
CA ALA A 115 4.54 -15.11 14.66
C ALA A 115 5.39 -14.95 15.92
N THR A 116 6.62 -15.48 15.91
CA THR A 116 7.55 -15.33 17.02
C THR A 116 8.26 -13.97 17.05
N GLY A 117 8.20 -13.21 15.94
CA GLY A 117 8.76 -11.86 15.82
C GLY A 117 7.71 -10.83 15.42
N SER A 118 8.07 -9.54 15.55
CA SER A 118 7.21 -8.42 15.11
C SER A 118 7.60 -8.03 13.70
N SER A 119 6.64 -8.04 12.77
CA SER A 119 6.92 -7.74 11.36
C SER A 119 6.76 -6.25 11.04
N SER A 120 7.55 -5.75 10.09
CA SER A 120 7.51 -4.37 9.63
C SER A 120 7.21 -4.30 8.13
N LEU A 121 6.22 -3.50 7.75
CA LEU A 121 5.87 -3.21 6.35
C LEU A 121 5.88 -1.69 6.17
N MET A 122 6.96 -1.18 5.59
CA MET A 122 7.17 0.26 5.41
C MET A 122 7.43 0.55 3.93
N PHE A 123 6.80 1.58 3.37
CA PHE A 123 6.95 1.91 1.93
C PHE A 123 6.68 0.71 1.01
N CYS A 124 5.57 0.04 1.27
CA CYS A 124 5.13 -1.13 0.50
C CYS A 124 3.89 -0.81 -0.33
N ASN A 125 3.87 -1.22 -1.59
CA ASN A 125 2.70 -1.22 -2.45
C ASN A 125 2.18 -2.65 -2.57
N ILE A 126 1.02 -2.91 -1.96
CA ILE A 126 0.42 -4.24 -1.81
C ILE A 126 -0.92 -4.24 -2.55
N SER A 127 -1.01 -5.06 -3.61
CA SER A 127 -2.12 -4.97 -4.57
C SER A 127 -2.53 -6.31 -5.17
N GLY A 128 -3.76 -6.33 -5.70
CA GLY A 128 -4.20 -7.39 -6.63
C GLY A 128 -4.34 -8.78 -6.01
N GLY A 129 -4.60 -8.87 -4.71
CA GLY A 129 -4.82 -10.17 -4.06
C GLY A 129 -5.77 -10.11 -2.88
N GLY A 130 -5.61 -11.06 -1.98
CA GLY A 130 -6.40 -11.29 -0.77
C GLY A 130 -7.25 -12.54 -0.94
N SER A 131 -8.49 -12.56 -0.46
CA SER A 131 -9.39 -13.68 -0.75
C SER A 131 -10.40 -13.30 -1.82
N ASP A 132 -10.39 -14.05 -2.91
CA ASP A 132 -11.47 -13.99 -3.89
C ASP A 132 -12.67 -14.77 -3.36
N ALA A 133 -13.80 -14.09 -3.16
CA ALA A 133 -15.04 -14.69 -2.66
C ALA A 133 -15.56 -15.86 -3.51
N GLN A 134 -15.18 -15.95 -4.80
CA GLN A 134 -15.52 -17.06 -5.69
C GLN A 134 -14.59 -18.27 -5.51
N LEU A 135 -13.38 -18.07 -4.98
CA LEU A 135 -12.32 -19.10 -4.90
C LEU A 135 -11.98 -19.51 -3.46
N ASP A 136 -12.18 -18.62 -2.49
CA ASP A 136 -11.91 -18.81 -1.07
C ASP A 136 -12.90 -17.98 -0.23
N SER A 137 -14.03 -18.61 0.12
CA SER A 137 -15.08 -17.98 0.92
C SER A 137 -14.72 -17.80 2.40
N THR A 138 -13.45 -18.01 2.79
CA THR A 138 -13.01 -17.96 4.19
C THR A 138 -11.72 -17.17 4.42
N GLY A 139 -10.96 -16.88 3.37
CA GLY A 139 -9.75 -16.09 3.48
C GLY A 139 -10.04 -14.66 3.89
N ASN A 140 -9.07 -13.99 4.51
CA ASN A 140 -9.24 -12.60 4.96
C ASN A 140 -8.62 -11.63 3.93
N GLY A 141 -8.31 -10.41 4.37
CA GLY A 141 -7.62 -9.40 3.58
C GLY A 141 -6.29 -9.83 2.99
N ILE A 142 -5.75 -8.98 2.12
CA ILE A 142 -4.41 -9.19 1.54
C ILE A 142 -3.31 -9.26 2.59
N LEU A 143 -3.48 -8.57 3.71
CA LEU A 143 -2.64 -8.72 4.89
C LEU A 143 -3.48 -9.22 6.05
N GLU A 144 -3.21 -10.44 6.49
CA GLU A 144 -3.78 -10.99 7.70
C GLU A 144 -2.74 -10.94 8.82
N VAL A 145 -3.13 -10.40 9.98
CA VAL A 145 -2.34 -10.45 11.21
C VAL A 145 -3.17 -11.14 12.27
N ARG A 146 -2.74 -12.31 12.73
CA ARG A 146 -3.46 -13.11 13.72
C ARG A 146 -2.56 -13.54 14.87
N ASN A 147 -2.96 -13.22 16.10
CA ASN A 147 -2.17 -13.53 17.31
C ASN A 147 -0.68 -13.15 17.15
N SER A 148 -0.43 -11.99 16.52
CA SER A 148 0.89 -11.54 16.06
C SER A 148 0.99 -10.02 16.13
N THR A 149 2.20 -9.49 15.99
CA THR A 149 2.46 -8.04 16.00
C THR A 149 2.96 -7.58 14.63
N ALA A 150 2.40 -6.48 14.13
CA ALA A 150 2.83 -5.87 12.88
C ALA A 150 2.83 -4.34 12.94
N ASP A 151 3.85 -3.73 12.35
CA ASP A 151 4.00 -2.28 12.20
C ASP A 151 3.98 -1.91 10.73
N ILE A 152 2.91 -1.23 10.30
CA ILE A 152 2.64 -0.87 8.91
C ILE A 152 2.69 0.64 8.77
N ARG A 153 3.61 1.15 7.96
CA ARG A 153 3.77 2.59 7.73
C ARG A 153 3.94 2.95 6.27
N ASN A 154 3.50 4.15 5.87
CA ASN A 154 3.81 4.74 4.56
C ASN A 154 3.56 3.77 3.40
N SER A 155 2.50 2.98 3.50
CA SER A 155 2.24 1.86 2.58
C SER A 155 0.88 2.02 1.91
N VAL A 156 0.76 1.45 0.71
CA VAL A 156 -0.43 1.52 -0.13
C VAL A 156 -1.03 0.13 -0.27
N PHE A 157 -2.29 0.00 0.16
CA PHE A 157 -3.12 -1.17 -0.08
C PHE A 157 -4.17 -0.79 -1.13
N THR A 158 -4.06 -1.37 -2.34
CA THR A 158 -4.95 -1.02 -3.44
C THR A 158 -5.54 -2.19 -4.18
N GLY A 159 -6.85 -2.12 -4.46
CA GLY A 159 -7.55 -3.11 -5.29
C GLY A 159 -7.52 -4.52 -4.69
N ASN A 160 -7.48 -4.63 -3.35
CA ASN A 160 -7.43 -5.92 -2.66
C ASN A 160 -8.82 -6.40 -2.25
N ASN A 161 -8.96 -7.71 -2.09
CA ASN A 161 -10.22 -8.37 -1.76
C ASN A 161 -10.12 -9.17 -0.46
N GLY A 162 -11.24 -9.31 0.26
CA GLY A 162 -11.29 -10.05 1.51
C GLY A 162 -12.67 -10.66 1.76
N PHE A 163 -12.78 -11.78 2.45
CA PHE A 163 -14.04 -12.10 3.13
C PHE A 163 -14.31 -11.05 4.22
N THR A 164 -13.26 -10.69 4.97
CA THR A 164 -13.22 -9.53 5.87
C THR A 164 -11.89 -8.79 5.71
N GLY A 165 -11.91 -7.47 5.88
CA GLY A 165 -10.71 -6.64 5.93
C GLY A 165 -9.97 -6.58 4.60
N GLY A 166 -10.61 -6.17 3.50
CA GLY A 166 -10.05 -6.29 2.13
C GLY A 166 -8.58 -5.88 1.99
N GLY A 167 -8.17 -4.79 2.64
CA GLY A 167 -6.77 -4.43 2.85
C GLY A 167 -6.13 -5.22 4.01
N ILE A 168 -6.57 -4.96 5.24
CA ILE A 168 -6.02 -5.61 6.45
C ILE A 168 -7.11 -6.30 7.27
N ALA A 169 -6.82 -7.51 7.73
CA ALA A 169 -7.57 -8.19 8.78
C ALA A 169 -6.69 -8.47 10.01
N ALA A 170 -6.99 -7.83 11.13
CA ALA A 170 -6.31 -8.04 12.41
C ALA A 170 -7.19 -8.81 13.39
N LEU A 171 -6.76 -10.00 13.78
CA LEU A 171 -7.62 -11.01 14.38
C LEU A 171 -7.01 -11.61 15.64
N ASN A 172 -7.87 -11.92 16.62
CA ASN A 172 -7.57 -12.84 17.73
C ASN A 172 -6.26 -12.55 18.46
N GLY A 173 -6.16 -11.40 19.10
CA GLY A 173 -4.99 -11.00 19.88
C GLY A 173 -3.89 -10.32 19.08
N ALA A 174 -4.17 -9.91 17.82
CA ALA A 174 -3.22 -9.14 17.04
C ALA A 174 -2.94 -7.77 17.70
N ILE A 175 -1.72 -7.26 17.51
CA ILE A 175 -1.31 -5.91 17.90
C ILE A 175 -0.78 -5.23 16.65
N ILE A 176 -1.54 -4.28 16.11
CA ILE A 176 -1.14 -3.58 14.89
C ILE A 176 -0.93 -2.08 15.13
N THR A 177 0.07 -1.53 14.46
CA THR A 177 0.22 -0.08 14.25
C THR A 177 0.11 0.18 12.75
N VAL A 178 -0.81 1.06 12.36
CA VAL A 178 -1.07 1.44 10.97
C VAL A 178 -1.01 2.96 10.89
N LYS A 179 0.05 3.48 10.29
CA LYS A 179 0.29 4.92 10.19
C LYS A 179 0.62 5.38 8.79
N ASN A 180 0.15 6.54 8.38
CA ASN A 180 0.55 7.14 7.09
C ASN A 180 0.27 6.19 5.91
N CYS A 181 -0.75 5.35 5.99
CA CYS A 181 -1.08 4.39 4.94
C CYS A 181 -2.28 4.84 4.10
N ILE A 182 -2.33 4.34 2.88
CA ILE A 182 -3.44 4.54 1.95
C ILE A 182 -4.15 3.20 1.76
N PHE A 183 -5.46 3.19 1.98
CA PHE A 183 -6.35 2.10 1.63
C PHE A 183 -7.27 2.59 0.53
N TYR A 184 -7.05 2.12 -0.70
CA TYR A 184 -7.74 2.59 -1.88
C TYR A 184 -8.42 1.46 -2.67
N GLN A 185 -9.74 1.55 -2.85
CA GLN A 185 -10.51 0.56 -3.63
C GLN A 185 -10.34 -0.88 -3.15
N ASN A 186 -10.17 -1.10 -1.84
CA ASN A 186 -10.21 -2.44 -1.27
C ASN A 186 -11.67 -2.85 -1.02
N GLN A 187 -11.96 -4.13 -1.24
CA GLN A 187 -13.29 -4.69 -1.13
C GLN A 187 -13.34 -5.83 -0.11
N SER A 188 -14.42 -5.91 0.65
CA SER A 188 -14.73 -7.08 1.47
C SER A 188 -16.14 -7.60 1.25
N LEU A 189 -16.34 -8.92 1.35
CA LEU A 189 -17.67 -9.51 1.28
C LEU A 189 -18.52 -9.21 2.51
N VAL A 190 -17.92 -9.14 3.70
CA VAL A 190 -18.69 -9.08 4.96
C VAL A 190 -18.37 -7.84 5.78
N TYR A 191 -17.10 -7.61 6.13
CA TYR A 191 -16.74 -6.58 7.11
C TYR A 191 -15.46 -5.87 6.70
N GLY A 192 -15.46 -4.55 6.68
CA GLY A 192 -14.23 -3.77 6.56
C GLY A 192 -13.64 -3.85 5.16
N GLY A 193 -14.11 -3.02 4.23
CA GLY A 193 -13.53 -2.99 2.87
C GLY A 193 -12.04 -2.63 2.92
N GLY A 194 -11.68 -1.59 3.66
CA GLY A 194 -10.30 -1.22 3.94
C GLY A 194 -9.68 -2.10 5.03
N MET A 195 -10.30 -2.15 6.20
CA MET A 195 -9.75 -2.88 7.35
C MET A 195 -10.80 -3.46 8.29
N PHE A 196 -10.50 -4.62 8.84
CA PHE A 196 -11.28 -5.30 9.88
C PHE A 196 -10.40 -5.62 11.09
N VAL A 197 -10.84 -5.24 12.28
CA VAL A 197 -10.15 -5.53 13.55
C VAL A 197 -11.10 -6.30 14.46
N MET A 198 -10.71 -7.50 14.88
CA MET A 198 -11.50 -8.35 15.76
C MET A 198 -10.68 -8.84 16.95
N ALA A 199 -11.19 -8.63 18.16
CA ALA A 199 -10.55 -9.11 19.40
C ALA A 199 -9.05 -8.79 19.47
N SER A 200 -8.66 -7.59 19.04
CA SER A 200 -7.27 -7.18 18.80
C SER A 200 -7.02 -5.74 19.27
N GLN A 201 -5.76 -5.34 19.32
CA GLN A 201 -5.31 -3.97 19.59
C GLN A 201 -4.89 -3.29 18.29
N ALA A 202 -5.33 -2.04 18.06
CA ALA A 202 -4.96 -1.31 16.85
C ALA A 202 -4.72 0.18 17.12
N THR A 203 -3.58 0.69 16.63
CA THR A 203 -3.29 2.12 16.51
C THR A 203 -3.40 2.51 15.05
N ILE A 204 -4.35 3.38 14.71
CA ILE A 204 -4.74 3.72 13.34
C ILE A 204 -4.69 5.24 13.22
N ILE A 205 -3.55 5.77 12.77
CA ILE A 205 -3.26 7.21 12.82
C ILE A 205 -2.82 7.74 11.47
N ASN A 206 -3.33 8.90 11.06
CA ASN A 206 -2.89 9.57 9.83
C ASN A 206 -3.00 8.65 8.60
N ASN A 207 -4.11 7.93 8.42
CA ASN A 207 -4.33 7.09 7.24
C ASN A 207 -5.42 7.69 6.34
N THR A 208 -5.40 7.35 5.07
CA THR A 208 -6.47 7.69 4.11
C THR A 208 -7.18 6.42 3.66
N PHE A 209 -8.44 6.26 4.08
CA PHE A 209 -9.35 5.24 3.58
C PHE A 209 -10.25 5.86 2.52
N TYR A 210 -10.02 5.52 1.26
CA TYR A 210 -10.69 6.13 0.12
C TYR A 210 -11.32 5.07 -0.80
N LYS A 211 -12.61 5.22 -1.11
CA LYS A 211 -13.35 4.33 -2.04
C LYS A 211 -13.28 2.84 -1.69
N ASN A 212 -13.13 2.47 -0.42
CA ASN A 212 -13.20 1.08 -0.01
C ASN A 212 -14.66 0.65 0.15
N ASN A 213 -14.97 -0.61 -0.18
CA ASN A 213 -16.33 -1.13 -0.20
C ASN A 213 -16.47 -2.39 0.65
N SER A 214 -17.59 -2.51 1.37
CA SER A 214 -17.99 -3.77 2.00
C SER A 214 -19.41 -4.12 1.55
N ASP A 215 -19.64 -5.36 1.12
CA ASP A 215 -20.98 -5.78 0.65
C ASP A 215 -22.00 -5.90 1.80
N ASN A 216 -21.56 -5.71 3.06
CA ASN A 216 -22.43 -5.71 4.23
C ASN A 216 -22.26 -4.47 5.12
N VAL A 217 -21.20 -4.36 5.93
CA VAL A 217 -20.97 -3.17 6.79
C VAL A 217 -19.52 -2.67 6.80
N GLY A 218 -19.36 -1.35 6.98
CA GLY A 218 -18.09 -0.64 7.16
C GLY A 218 -17.15 -0.78 5.97
N GLY A 219 -17.39 -0.01 4.90
CA GLY A 219 -16.51 0.04 3.74
C GLY A 219 -15.09 0.48 4.10
N GLY A 220 -14.93 1.43 5.02
CA GLY A 220 -13.60 1.87 5.47
C GLY A 220 -13.02 0.94 6.53
N LEU A 221 -13.66 0.91 7.70
CA LEU A 221 -13.16 0.22 8.89
C LEU A 221 -14.29 -0.45 9.67
N VAL A 222 -14.07 -1.68 10.11
CA VAL A 222 -14.92 -2.36 11.10
C VAL A 222 -14.09 -2.75 12.32
N LEU A 223 -14.60 -2.44 13.51
CA LEU A 223 -14.08 -2.91 14.79
C LEU A 223 -15.10 -3.84 15.44
N PHE A 224 -14.67 -5.04 15.81
CA PHE A 224 -15.51 -6.07 16.40
C PHE A 224 -14.92 -6.57 17.71
N ASN A 225 -15.56 -6.24 18.83
CA ASN A 225 -15.02 -6.51 20.18
C ASN A 225 -13.51 -6.13 20.31
N PRO A 226 -13.08 -4.91 19.94
CA PRO A 226 -11.68 -4.54 20.05
C PRO A 226 -11.20 -4.55 21.52
N ILE A 227 -9.93 -4.93 21.72
CA ILE A 227 -9.29 -4.90 23.05
C ILE A 227 -8.96 -3.46 23.44
N SER A 228 -8.27 -2.74 22.55
CA SER A 228 -7.90 -1.32 22.69
C SER A 228 -7.71 -0.72 21.31
N VAL A 229 -8.25 0.45 21.05
CA VAL A 229 -8.13 1.11 19.75
C VAL A 229 -7.88 2.60 19.88
N GLU A 230 -6.91 3.08 19.11
CA GLU A 230 -6.65 4.50 18.91
C GLU A 230 -6.86 4.81 17.43
N ILE A 231 -7.78 5.73 17.13
CA ILE A 231 -8.13 6.13 15.76
C ILE A 231 -8.08 7.65 15.70
N GLN A 232 -7.01 8.20 15.13
CA GLN A 232 -6.83 9.64 15.07
C GLN A 232 -6.36 10.14 13.71
N ASN A 233 -6.77 11.36 13.35
CA ASN A 233 -6.21 12.10 12.21
C ASN A 233 -6.37 11.38 10.86
N ASN A 234 -7.28 10.42 10.74
CA ASN A 234 -7.48 9.71 9.48
C ASN A 234 -8.46 10.47 8.60
N ILE A 235 -8.36 10.27 7.29
CA ILE A 235 -9.41 10.62 6.33
C ILE A 235 -10.16 9.35 5.95
N PHE A 236 -11.47 9.36 6.14
CA PHE A 236 -12.37 8.35 5.60
C PHE A 236 -13.35 9.01 4.62
N TYR A 237 -13.17 8.76 3.33
CA TYR A 237 -13.93 9.44 2.28
C TYR A 237 -14.43 8.47 1.20
N GLN A 238 -15.69 8.61 0.79
CA GLN A 238 -16.30 7.77 -0.25
C GLN A 238 -16.20 6.25 -0.02
N ASN A 239 -16.05 5.81 1.22
CA ASN A 239 -16.17 4.39 1.54
C ASN A 239 -17.64 4.00 1.59
N ASP A 240 -18.01 2.82 1.12
CA ASP A 240 -19.40 2.41 1.00
C ASP A 240 -19.73 1.06 1.63
N ALA A 241 -20.96 0.95 2.14
CA ALA A 241 -21.54 -0.31 2.58
C ALA A 241 -23.10 -0.26 2.54
N PRO A 242 -23.80 -1.33 2.11
CA PRO A 242 -25.26 -1.33 1.94
C PRO A 242 -26.08 -1.15 3.23
N GLN A 243 -25.59 -1.63 4.38
CA GLN A 243 -26.39 -1.69 5.62
C GLN A 243 -26.32 -0.41 6.48
N GLY A 244 -25.98 0.75 5.89
CA GLY A 244 -26.18 2.07 6.52
C GLY A 244 -25.04 2.59 7.41
N LEU A 245 -24.02 1.78 7.69
CA LEU A 245 -22.79 2.21 8.40
C LEU A 245 -21.61 2.11 7.44
N LYS A 246 -21.59 3.05 6.50
CA LYS A 246 -20.74 3.04 5.30
C LYS A 246 -19.25 3.15 5.60
N THR A 247 -18.88 3.94 6.60
CA THR A 247 -17.50 4.41 6.75
C THR A 247 -16.75 3.68 7.86
N ILE A 248 -17.24 3.81 9.10
CA ILE A 248 -16.67 3.13 10.28
C ILE A 248 -17.81 2.46 11.04
N TYR A 249 -17.64 1.18 11.39
CA TYR A 249 -18.61 0.43 12.18
C TYR A 249 -17.99 -0.17 13.44
N PHE A 250 -18.71 -0.07 14.55
CA PHE A 250 -18.34 -0.60 15.87
C PHE A 250 -19.35 -1.66 16.30
N ALA A 251 -18.97 -2.93 16.24
CA ALA A 251 -19.76 -4.03 16.76
C ALA A 251 -19.40 -4.30 18.22
N ARG A 252 -20.36 -4.03 19.12
CA ARG A 252 -20.32 -4.29 20.58
C ARG A 252 -19.15 -3.62 21.32
N PRO A 253 -19.25 -2.31 21.62
CA PRO A 253 -18.26 -1.60 22.40
C PRO A 253 -18.45 -1.90 23.89
N ASP A 254 -17.96 -3.04 24.39
CA ASP A 254 -17.88 -3.30 25.84
C ASP A 254 -16.59 -2.76 26.47
N SER A 255 -15.76 -2.02 25.73
CA SER A 255 -14.51 -1.44 26.23
C SER A 255 -14.52 0.09 26.14
N GLY A 256 -14.50 0.76 27.30
CA GLY A 256 -14.18 2.18 27.44
C GLY A 256 -12.72 2.51 27.10
N VAL A 257 -12.16 1.89 26.05
CA VAL A 257 -10.73 1.89 25.68
C VAL A 257 -10.55 2.27 24.19
N ALA A 258 -11.54 2.94 23.60
CA ALA A 258 -11.46 3.48 22.24
C ALA A 258 -11.21 4.99 22.28
N LEU A 259 -10.04 5.44 21.85
CA LEU A 259 -9.75 6.86 21.60
C LEU A 259 -10.00 7.17 20.13
N ILE A 260 -11.09 7.90 19.83
CA ILE A 260 -11.48 8.22 18.46
C ILE A 260 -11.62 9.73 18.34
N GLN A 261 -10.67 10.40 17.71
CA GLN A 261 -10.61 11.86 17.67
C GLN A 261 -10.01 12.37 16.37
N TYR A 262 -10.34 13.61 15.99
CA TYR A 262 -9.71 14.29 14.86
C TYR A 262 -9.74 13.51 13.53
N ASN A 263 -10.73 12.66 13.29
CA ASN A 263 -10.87 11.98 12.00
C ASN A 263 -11.79 12.79 11.08
N PHE A 264 -11.41 12.90 9.82
CA PHE A 264 -12.29 13.40 8.76
C PHE A 264 -13.19 12.26 8.27
N THR A 265 -14.49 12.51 8.19
CA THR A 265 -15.47 11.55 7.67
C THR A 265 -16.40 12.24 6.68
N ASP A 266 -17.07 11.46 5.83
CA ASP A 266 -17.93 11.92 4.72
C ASP A 266 -19.27 12.59 5.17
N LEU A 267 -19.20 13.48 6.17
CA LEU A 267 -20.33 14.26 6.70
C LEU A 267 -20.61 15.50 5.83
N ALA A 268 -20.68 15.29 4.50
CA ALA A 268 -20.95 16.29 3.46
C ALA A 268 -19.81 17.27 3.10
N LEU A 269 -18.57 16.98 3.50
CA LEU A 269 -17.38 17.74 3.08
C LEU A 269 -16.44 16.87 2.24
N ASN A 270 -15.81 17.49 1.25
CA ASN A 270 -14.78 16.86 0.42
C ASN A 270 -13.41 17.15 1.06
N PRO A 271 -12.52 16.15 1.26
CA PRO A 271 -11.16 16.37 1.76
C PRO A 271 -10.28 17.17 0.79
N ALA A 272 -10.78 17.47 -0.41
CA ALA A 272 -10.12 18.25 -1.45
C ALA A 272 -8.77 17.66 -1.86
N PHE A 273 -8.75 16.36 -2.17
CA PHE A 273 -7.58 15.72 -2.80
C PHE A 273 -7.21 16.42 -4.12
N ILE A 274 -5.93 16.39 -4.50
CA ILE A 274 -5.45 16.94 -5.76
C ILE A 274 -6.16 16.27 -6.94
N ASP A 275 -6.18 14.94 -6.98
CA ASP A 275 -6.97 14.14 -7.92
C ASP A 275 -7.11 12.68 -7.42
N GLU A 276 -7.69 11.78 -8.23
CA GLU A 276 -7.91 10.37 -7.84
C GLU A 276 -6.63 9.52 -7.80
N GLY A 277 -5.58 9.92 -8.53
CA GLY A 277 -4.26 9.27 -8.51
C GLY A 277 -3.31 9.89 -7.49
N ASN A 278 -3.61 11.10 -7.02
CA ASN A 278 -2.83 11.81 -6.02
C ASN A 278 -3.70 12.27 -4.85
N LEU A 279 -3.69 11.47 -3.78
CA LEU A 279 -4.49 11.69 -2.57
C LEU A 279 -3.89 12.70 -1.58
N HIS A 280 -2.86 13.46 -1.98
CA HIS A 280 -2.47 14.65 -1.22
C HIS A 280 -3.64 15.62 -1.18
N ILE A 281 -3.81 16.32 -0.06
CA ILE A 281 -4.83 17.38 0.06
C ILE A 281 -4.34 18.66 -0.63
N SER A 282 -5.26 19.40 -1.24
CA SER A 282 -4.99 20.69 -1.88
C SER A 282 -5.01 21.84 -0.87
N ALA A 283 -4.43 22.98 -1.25
CA ALA A 283 -4.42 24.17 -0.42
C ALA A 283 -5.83 24.64 -0.08
N GLY A 284 -6.10 24.91 1.21
CA GLY A 284 -7.44 25.28 1.70
C GLY A 284 -8.37 24.09 1.93
N SER A 285 -7.85 22.86 1.85
CA SER A 285 -8.58 21.66 2.27
C SER A 285 -9.10 21.79 3.70
N PRO A 286 -10.32 21.28 4.01
CA PRO A 286 -10.81 21.22 5.38
C PRO A 286 -9.99 20.28 6.28
N CYS A 287 -9.16 19.41 5.69
CA CYS A 287 -8.27 18.50 6.40
C CYS A 287 -6.94 19.16 6.79
N GLN A 288 -6.63 20.33 6.21
CA GLN A 288 -5.40 21.05 6.48
C GLN A 288 -5.41 21.60 7.91
N ASN A 289 -4.41 21.22 8.71
CA ASN A 289 -4.18 21.62 10.09
C ASN A 289 -5.38 21.34 11.01
N ALA A 290 -6.15 20.30 10.68
CA ALA A 290 -7.37 19.90 11.37
C ALA A 290 -7.18 18.68 12.30
N GLY A 291 -6.02 18.03 12.25
CA GLY A 291 -5.66 16.87 13.08
C GLY A 291 -5.39 17.24 14.55
N ASN A 292 -4.78 16.32 15.29
CA ASN A 292 -4.48 16.49 16.72
C ASN A 292 -3.56 17.72 16.94
N PRO A 293 -3.90 18.65 17.85
CA PRO A 293 -3.11 19.86 18.11
C PRO A 293 -1.86 19.64 18.98
N ASP A 294 -1.67 18.45 19.54
CA ASP A 294 -0.46 18.14 20.32
C ASP A 294 0.78 18.14 19.40
N PRO A 295 1.87 18.87 19.74
CA PRO A 295 3.09 18.92 18.94
C PRO A 295 3.71 17.57 18.57
N ALA A 296 3.44 16.51 19.33
CA ALA A 296 3.88 15.15 18.99
C ALA A 296 3.29 14.62 17.67
N PHE A 297 2.21 15.23 17.19
CA PHE A 297 1.53 14.90 15.94
C PHE A 297 1.78 15.90 14.82
N ASN A 298 2.55 16.97 15.05
CA ASN A 298 2.77 17.97 14.03
C ASN A 298 3.35 17.37 12.74
N ASP A 299 3.00 18.01 11.62
CA ASP A 299 3.59 17.69 10.32
C ASP A 299 5.09 17.92 10.33
N VAL A 300 5.78 17.44 9.30
CA VAL A 300 7.25 17.54 9.17
C VAL A 300 7.73 19.00 9.14
N ASP A 301 6.90 19.93 8.66
CA ASP A 301 7.16 21.37 8.66
C ASP A 301 6.80 22.08 9.98
N LEU A 302 6.44 21.30 11.00
CA LEU A 302 6.03 21.71 12.35
C LEU A 302 4.67 22.41 12.42
N THR A 303 3.88 22.43 11.34
CA THR A 303 2.49 22.87 11.43
C THR A 303 1.63 21.84 12.17
N ARG A 304 0.43 22.25 12.58
CA ARG A 304 -0.49 21.32 13.24
C ARG A 304 -0.86 20.24 12.24
N ASN A 305 -0.86 18.99 12.69
CA ASN A 305 -1.15 17.81 11.89
C ASN A 305 -2.27 18.01 10.85
N ASP A 306 -1.96 17.78 9.59
CA ASP A 306 -2.95 17.57 8.54
C ASP A 306 -3.62 16.19 8.74
N GLN A 307 -4.92 16.06 8.42
CA GLN A 307 -5.55 14.74 8.47
C GLN A 307 -5.16 13.93 7.22
N GLY A 308 -5.01 12.60 7.36
CA GLY A 308 -4.77 11.66 6.27
C GLY A 308 -3.33 11.14 6.17
N ALA A 309 -3.08 10.34 5.13
CA ALA A 309 -1.83 9.61 4.88
C ALA A 309 -0.55 10.47 4.88
N PHE A 310 -0.69 11.75 4.54
CA PHE A 310 0.41 12.69 4.35
C PHE A 310 0.56 13.71 5.48
N GLY A 311 -0.24 13.60 6.54
CA GLY A 311 -0.08 14.42 7.73
C GLY A 311 0.93 13.83 8.71
N GLY A 312 1.32 14.64 9.69
CA GLY A 312 2.02 14.30 10.91
C GLY A 312 3.42 13.75 10.70
N PRO A 313 3.98 13.07 11.72
CA PRO A 313 5.33 12.53 11.63
C PRO A 313 5.42 11.48 10.51
N GLY A 314 6.32 11.69 9.54
CA GLY A 314 6.49 10.80 8.39
C GLY A 314 5.43 10.99 7.30
N GLY A 315 4.70 12.10 7.28
CA GLY A 315 3.75 12.45 6.24
C GLY A 315 4.38 12.91 4.90
N ASP A 316 5.69 13.15 4.87
CA ASP A 316 6.45 13.66 3.72
C ASP A 316 6.88 12.56 2.74
N TRP A 317 5.92 11.79 2.21
CA TRP A 317 6.18 10.70 1.28
C TRP A 317 5.32 10.79 0.02
N ASN A 318 5.82 10.22 -1.08
CA ASN A 318 5.15 10.24 -2.39
C ASN A 318 5.06 8.81 -2.95
N PRO A 319 3.88 8.15 -2.88
CA PRO A 319 3.68 6.78 -3.34
C PRO A 319 3.80 6.57 -4.86
#